data_AF-A0A085N4S8-F1
#
_entry.id   AF-A0A085N4S8-F1
#
_cell.length_a   1.000
_cell.length_b   1.000
_cell.length_c   1.000
_cell.angle_alpha   90.00
_cell.angle_beta   90.00
_cell.angle_gamma   90.00
#
_symmetry.space_group_name_H-M   'P 1'
#
loop_
_entity.id
_entity.type
_entity.pdbx_description
1 polymer ?
#
loop_
_entity_poly.entity_id
_entity_poly.type
_entity_poly.pdbx_seq_one_letter_code
_entity_poly.pdbx_strand_id
1 'polypeptide(L)'
;MSERADPQLHFTKDPLGREKTLGLLWDCESDSIRFDWSSPAGYAHTKRQILSLTSRVFDPLGFVAPVTIVARILLQELWISKCEWDEVPNEDILAKWRAWLAKTGELPSVTVPRLVRRTDSPYSLHIFCDASRAAYGAVAYFRSDDVGGNPHVSFLMARAKVAPLRHLTIPRLELQGAMLATRIASVIVRELRLKSDSVTFWTDSAVVLHSLNTTGRRLCTFVENRVSEIPDVTKISQWRFAPGKENPADVLSRGINPRRLKDTHWFSGPALLGRCPEYWPNKPFENETVTAEELE
;
A
#
# COMPACT_ATOMS: atom_id res chain seq x y z
N MET A 1 24.70 -10.90 -32.45
CA MET A 1 25.48 -12.06 -31.97
C MET A 1 25.13 -12.24 -30.52
N SER A 2 24.64 -13.42 -30.14
CA SER A 2 24.27 -13.75 -28.76
C SER A 2 25.53 -13.70 -27.91
N GLU A 3 25.65 -12.69 -27.05
CA GLU A 3 26.49 -12.80 -25.85
C GLU A 3 25.92 -13.99 -25.07
N ARG A 4 26.59 -15.14 -25.17
CA ARG A 4 26.37 -16.21 -24.22
C ARG A 4 26.95 -15.73 -22.90
N ALA A 5 26.17 -15.85 -21.82
CA ALA A 5 26.66 -15.62 -20.47
C ALA A 5 27.95 -16.42 -20.26
N ASP A 6 28.97 -15.78 -19.67
CA ASP A 6 30.24 -16.41 -19.36
C ASP A 6 29.99 -17.65 -18.48
N PRO A 7 30.36 -18.86 -18.92
CA PRO A 7 30.12 -20.09 -18.17
C PRO A 7 30.95 -20.19 -16.87
N GLN A 8 31.83 -19.23 -16.57
CA GLN A 8 32.66 -19.20 -15.37
C GLN A 8 32.33 -18.04 -14.42
N LEU A 9 31.05 -17.73 -14.21
CA LEU A 9 30.65 -16.74 -13.20
C LEU A 9 31.00 -17.25 -11.79
N HIS A 10 32.00 -16.64 -11.15
CA HIS A 10 32.35 -16.94 -9.76
C HIS A 10 31.51 -16.07 -8.83
N PHE A 11 30.40 -16.61 -8.33
CA PHE A 11 29.43 -15.92 -7.46
C PHE A 11 30.01 -15.21 -6.21
N THR A 12 31.24 -15.56 -5.80
CA THR A 12 31.93 -14.97 -4.64
C THR A 12 33.04 -13.99 -4.99
N LYS A 13 33.44 -13.88 -6.26
CA LYS A 13 34.56 -13.05 -6.71
C LYS A 13 34.17 -12.01 -7.74
N ASP A 14 33.15 -12.28 -8.53
CA ASP A 14 32.68 -11.39 -9.57
C ASP A 14 31.52 -10.53 -9.04
N PRO A 15 31.51 -9.21 -9.33
CA PRO A 15 30.38 -8.37 -8.98
C PRO A 15 29.13 -8.90 -9.69
N LEU A 16 28.11 -9.24 -8.91
CA LEU A 16 26.84 -9.67 -9.47
C LEU A 16 26.18 -8.46 -10.15
N GLY A 17 25.79 -8.65 -11.42
CA GLY A 17 25.21 -7.59 -12.24
C GLY A 17 23.87 -7.06 -11.72
N ARG A 18 23.35 -6.04 -12.38
CA ARG A 18 22.00 -5.53 -12.16
C ARG A 18 21.10 -5.95 -13.31
N GLU A 19 20.00 -6.60 -12.99
CA GLU A 19 19.00 -7.02 -13.97
C GLU A 19 17.84 -6.03 -13.99
N LYS A 20 17.39 -5.63 -15.18
CA LYS A 20 16.31 -4.65 -15.35
C LYS A 20 15.08 -5.30 -15.97
N THR A 21 13.91 -5.06 -15.37
CA THR A 21 12.63 -5.48 -15.95
C THR A 21 11.55 -4.43 -15.70
N LEU A 22 10.94 -3.94 -16.78
CA LEU A 22 9.78 -3.02 -16.77
C LEU A 22 9.95 -1.74 -15.91
N GLY A 23 11.17 -1.35 -15.53
CA GLY A 23 11.44 -0.17 -14.69
C GLY A 23 11.86 -0.48 -13.25
N LEU A 24 11.87 -1.76 -12.87
CA LEU A 24 12.51 -2.25 -11.65
C LEU A 24 13.93 -2.73 -11.95
N LEU A 25 14.83 -2.52 -10.99
CA LEU A 25 16.19 -3.02 -10.99
C LEU A 25 16.32 -4.05 -9.88
N TRP A 26 16.74 -5.26 -10.24
CA TRP A 26 17.21 -6.23 -9.27
C TRP A 26 18.72 -6.08 -9.15
N ASP A 27 19.15 -5.70 -7.95
CA ASP A 27 20.54 -5.67 -7.55
C ASP A 27 20.89 -7.04 -6.94
N CYS A 28 21.58 -7.86 -7.73
CA CYS A 28 21.86 -9.25 -7.39
C CYS A 28 22.86 -9.39 -6.23
N GLU A 29 23.75 -8.41 -6.06
CA GLU A 29 24.75 -8.40 -4.99
C GLU A 29 24.09 -8.20 -3.61
N SER A 30 23.20 -7.23 -3.51
CA SER A 30 22.46 -6.93 -2.28
C SER A 30 21.16 -7.72 -2.11
N ASP A 31 20.78 -8.52 -3.10
CA ASP A 31 19.48 -9.17 -3.25
C ASP A 31 18.28 -8.24 -3.00
N SER A 32 18.30 -7.09 -3.68
CA SER A 32 17.31 -6.03 -3.45
C SER A 32 16.68 -5.53 -4.74
N ILE A 33 15.42 -5.11 -4.62
CA ILE A 33 14.67 -4.43 -5.67
C ILE A 33 14.85 -2.93 -5.48
N ARG A 34 15.18 -2.24 -6.57
CA ARG A 34 15.37 -0.79 -6.67
C ARG A 34 14.58 -0.26 -7.86
N PHE A 35 14.42 1.06 -7.92
CA PHE A 35 13.66 1.73 -8.97
C PHE A 35 14.58 2.38 -10.00
N ASP A 36 14.40 2.04 -11.28
CA ASP A 36 15.07 2.76 -12.37
C ASP A 36 14.31 4.02 -12.72
N TRP A 37 14.66 5.11 -12.02
CA TRP A 37 14.04 6.40 -12.24
C TRP A 37 15.07 7.50 -12.45
N SER A 38 14.95 8.19 -13.58
CA SER A 38 15.64 9.44 -13.86
C SER A 38 14.59 10.54 -13.98
N SER A 39 14.67 11.57 -13.15
CA SER A 39 13.80 12.73 -13.30
C SER A 39 14.06 13.37 -14.67
N PRO A 40 13.06 13.48 -15.56
CA PRO A 40 13.26 14.12 -16.85
C PRO A 40 13.65 15.59 -16.66
N ALA A 41 14.76 16.00 -17.27
CA ALA A 41 15.14 17.41 -17.29
C ALA A 41 14.12 18.20 -18.11
N GLY A 42 13.56 19.28 -17.54
CA GLY A 42 12.83 20.31 -18.28
C GLY A 42 11.41 20.01 -18.74
N TYR A 43 10.81 18.85 -18.46
CA TYR A 43 9.58 18.43 -19.15
C TYR A 43 8.54 17.77 -18.25
N ALA A 44 7.54 18.56 -17.85
CA ALA A 44 6.15 18.14 -17.92
C ALA A 44 5.25 19.34 -17.63
N HIS A 45 4.63 19.84 -18.70
CA HIS A 45 3.66 20.93 -18.60
C HIS A 45 2.28 20.51 -19.08
N THR A 46 2.14 19.52 -19.95
CA THR A 46 0.81 19.14 -20.41
C THR A 46 0.24 17.96 -19.62
N LYS A 47 -1.09 17.87 -19.57
CA LYS A 47 -1.80 16.74 -18.96
C LYS A 47 -1.33 15.38 -19.50
N ARG A 48 -1.09 15.27 -20.81
CA ARG A 48 -0.56 14.06 -21.46
C ARG A 48 0.82 13.67 -20.91
N GLN A 49 1.71 14.63 -20.76
CA GLN A 49 3.06 14.40 -20.24
C GLN A 49 3.02 14.00 -18.76
N ILE A 50 2.19 14.66 -17.95
CA ILE A 50 2.00 14.35 -16.53
C ILE A 50 1.51 12.91 -16.36
N LEU A 51 0.50 12.49 -17.15
CA LEU A 51 0.02 11.11 -17.15
C LEU A 51 1.11 10.12 -17.55
N SER A 52 1.82 10.40 -18.64
CA SER A 52 2.89 9.53 -19.13
C SER A 52 3.99 9.33 -18.08
N LEU A 53 4.40 10.38 -17.36
CA LEU A 53 5.42 10.28 -16.32
C LEU A 53 4.91 9.56 -15.08
N THR A 54 3.65 9.77 -14.70
CA THR A 54 3.04 9.03 -13.59
C THR A 54 3.02 7.53 -13.87
N SER A 55 2.68 7.13 -15.10
CA SER A 55 2.65 5.72 -15.52
C SER A 55 4.02 5.09 -15.73
N ARG A 56 5.11 5.89 -15.80
CA ARG A 56 6.48 5.38 -15.97
C ARG A 56 7.02 4.70 -14.70
N VAL A 57 6.46 5.01 -13.52
CA VAL A 57 6.80 4.31 -12.29
C VAL A 57 6.07 2.97 -12.26
N PHE A 58 6.75 1.91 -12.67
CA PHE A 58 6.23 0.56 -12.62
C PHE A 58 6.38 -0.02 -11.20
N ASP A 59 5.25 -0.14 -10.49
CA ASP A 59 5.21 -0.64 -9.11
C ASP A 59 4.10 -1.68 -8.93
N PRO A 60 4.30 -2.92 -9.44
CA PRO A 60 3.28 -3.96 -9.42
C PRO A 60 3.01 -4.48 -8.01
N LEU A 61 3.91 -4.31 -7.04
CA LEU A 61 3.70 -4.76 -5.66
C LEU A 61 3.34 -3.61 -4.70
N GLY A 62 3.42 -2.36 -5.14
CA GLY A 62 3.05 -1.21 -4.33
C GLY A 62 4.13 -0.75 -3.36
N PHE A 63 5.40 -1.07 -3.61
CA PHE A 63 6.52 -0.66 -2.74
C PHE A 63 6.59 0.84 -2.54
N VAL A 64 6.24 1.62 -3.57
CA VAL A 64 6.22 3.09 -3.56
C VAL A 64 4.81 3.62 -3.79
N ALA A 65 3.78 2.84 -3.46
CA ALA A 65 2.38 3.26 -3.51
C ALA A 65 2.12 4.59 -2.76
N PRO A 66 2.70 4.86 -1.57
CA PRO A 66 2.60 6.16 -0.91
C PRO A 66 3.17 7.34 -1.70
N VAL A 67 4.10 7.10 -2.63
CA VAL A 67 4.66 8.13 -3.50
C VAL A 67 3.77 8.34 -4.73
N THR A 68 3.38 7.24 -5.38
CA THR A 68 2.64 7.28 -6.64
C THR A 68 1.19 7.71 -6.46
N ILE A 69 0.60 7.51 -5.28
CA ILE A 69 -0.76 7.98 -4.99
C ILE A 69 -0.89 9.50 -5.08
N VAL A 70 0.15 10.25 -4.71
CA VAL A 70 0.16 11.73 -4.81
C VAL A 70 0.03 12.17 -6.26
N ALA A 71 0.79 11.57 -7.18
CA ALA A 71 0.65 11.86 -8.61
C ALA A 71 -0.73 11.46 -9.14
N ARG A 72 -1.30 10.35 -8.67
CA ARG A 72 -2.65 9.92 -9.08
C ARG A 72 -3.75 10.85 -8.56
N ILE A 73 -3.60 11.44 -7.38
CA ILE A 73 -4.49 12.50 -6.86
C ILE A 73 -4.37 13.75 -7.74
N LEU A 74 -3.15 14.17 -8.09
CA LEU A 74 -2.94 15.31 -9.01
C LEU A 74 -3.54 15.06 -10.39
N LEU A 75 -3.45 13.84 -10.92
CA LEU A 75 -4.14 13.47 -12.15
C LEU A 75 -5.66 13.66 -12.00
N GLN A 76 -6.25 13.24 -10.89
CA GLN A 76 -7.67 13.48 -10.63
C GLN A 76 -8.01 14.99 -10.62
N GLU A 77 -7.20 15.82 -9.97
CA GLU A 77 -7.36 17.29 -9.99
C GLU A 77 -7.33 17.84 -11.43
N LEU A 78 -6.40 17.36 -12.27
CA LEU A 78 -6.34 17.72 -13.69
C LEU A 78 -7.61 17.38 -14.45
N TRP A 79 -8.19 16.19 -14.21
CA TRP A 79 -9.45 15.80 -14.83
C TRP A 79 -10.61 16.70 -14.40
N ILE A 80 -10.68 17.08 -13.11
CA ILE A 80 -11.70 17.99 -12.59
C ILE A 80 -11.57 19.39 -13.21
N SER A 81 -10.33 19.86 -13.40
CA SER A 81 -10.05 21.18 -14.00
C SER A 81 -10.47 21.30 -15.47
N LYS A 82 -10.88 20.19 -16.10
CA LYS A 82 -11.20 20.11 -17.54
C LYS A 82 -10.04 20.57 -18.46
N CYS A 83 -8.81 20.47 -17.98
CA CYS A 83 -7.62 20.72 -18.79
C CYS A 83 -7.54 19.69 -19.93
N GLU A 84 -7.30 20.18 -21.15
CA GLU A 84 -7.14 19.36 -22.34
C GLU A 84 -5.78 18.64 -22.37
N TRP A 85 -5.64 17.64 -23.24
CA TRP A 85 -4.47 16.75 -23.24
C TRP A 85 -3.13 17.45 -23.42
N ASP A 86 -3.08 18.40 -24.34
CA ASP A 86 -1.86 19.12 -24.74
C ASP A 86 -1.87 20.58 -24.22
N GLU A 87 -2.79 20.88 -23.32
CA GLU A 87 -2.89 22.16 -22.62
C GLU A 87 -2.03 22.16 -21.35
N VAL A 88 -1.51 23.34 -21.02
CA VAL A 88 -0.77 23.59 -19.78
C VAL A 88 -1.77 23.86 -18.64
N PRO A 89 -1.78 23.08 -17.54
CA PRO A 89 -2.64 23.30 -16.39
C PRO A 89 -2.38 24.65 -15.71
N ASN A 90 -3.29 25.04 -14.82
CA ASN A 90 -3.08 26.20 -13.97
C ASN A 90 -1.82 26.07 -13.09
N GLU A 91 -1.31 27.22 -12.63
CA GLU A 91 -0.06 27.27 -11.88
C GLU A 91 -0.15 26.52 -10.53
N ASP A 92 -1.33 26.43 -9.92
CA ASP A 92 -1.53 25.69 -8.66
C ASP A 92 -1.23 24.19 -8.83
N ILE A 93 -1.79 23.56 -9.87
CA ILE A 93 -1.55 22.14 -10.16
C ILE A 93 -0.11 21.93 -10.62
N LEU A 94 0.42 22.83 -11.46
CA LEU A 94 1.80 22.76 -11.92
C LEU A 94 2.81 22.87 -10.77
N ALA A 95 2.58 23.75 -9.80
CA ALA A 95 3.44 23.89 -8.64
C ALA A 95 3.48 22.59 -7.81
N LYS A 96 2.31 21.99 -7.55
CA LYS A 96 2.22 20.68 -6.86
C LYS A 96 2.93 19.58 -7.67
N TRP A 97 2.74 19.56 -8.99
CA TRP A 97 3.36 18.59 -9.88
C TRP A 97 4.89 18.73 -9.89
N ARG A 98 5.42 19.95 -10.07
CA ARG A 98 6.86 20.23 -10.02
C ARG A 98 7.45 19.83 -8.66
N ALA A 99 6.74 20.12 -7.58
CA ALA A 99 7.16 19.72 -6.23
C ALA A 99 7.18 18.19 -6.04
N TRP A 100 6.23 17.46 -6.62
CA TRP A 100 6.25 16.00 -6.63
C TRP A 100 7.40 15.46 -7.50
N LEU A 101 7.52 15.94 -8.74
CA LEU A 101 8.54 15.52 -9.70
C LEU A 101 9.96 15.73 -9.16
N ALA A 102 10.24 16.87 -8.54
CA ALA A 102 11.52 17.15 -7.89
C ALA A 102 11.88 16.10 -6.81
N LYS A 103 10.88 15.61 -6.06
CA LYS A 103 11.06 14.58 -5.03
C LYS A 103 11.24 13.18 -5.63
N THR A 104 10.71 12.90 -6.83
CA THR A 104 10.83 11.57 -7.46
C THR A 104 12.25 11.21 -7.86
N GLY A 105 13.17 12.18 -8.01
CA GLY A 105 14.60 11.92 -8.25
C GLY A 105 15.25 11.01 -7.19
N GLU A 106 14.57 10.83 -6.06
CA GLU A 106 15.01 10.03 -4.92
C GLU A 106 14.46 8.61 -4.91
N LEU A 107 13.59 8.26 -5.86
CA LEU A 107 13.10 6.89 -6.02
C LEU A 107 14.23 5.84 -6.15
N PRO A 108 15.35 6.09 -6.86
CA PRO A 108 16.46 5.13 -6.92
C PRO A 108 17.12 4.83 -5.57
N SER A 109 16.94 5.70 -4.57
CA SER A 109 17.44 5.44 -3.20
C SER A 109 16.59 4.41 -2.44
N VAL A 110 15.34 4.20 -2.86
CA VAL A 110 14.45 3.20 -2.25
C VAL A 110 14.96 1.82 -2.61
N THR A 111 15.25 1.04 -1.56
CA THR A 111 15.80 -0.31 -1.67
C THR A 111 14.94 -1.25 -0.85
N VAL A 112 14.42 -2.29 -1.49
CA VAL A 112 13.51 -3.26 -0.85
C VAL A 112 14.15 -4.65 -0.94
N PRO A 113 14.38 -5.34 0.19
CA PRO A 113 14.87 -6.71 0.17
C PRO A 113 13.93 -7.61 -0.66
N ARG A 114 14.47 -8.39 -1.60
CA ARG A 114 13.65 -9.30 -2.42
C ARG A 114 13.17 -10.50 -1.61
N LEU A 115 14.02 -10.98 -0.68
CA LEU A 115 13.68 -12.08 0.21
C LEU A 115 12.71 -11.62 1.31
N VAL A 116 11.44 -12.04 1.18
CA VAL A 116 10.39 -11.77 2.17
C VAL A 116 10.38 -12.82 3.29
N ARG A 117 10.72 -14.07 2.96
CA ARG A 117 10.69 -15.21 3.88
C ARG A 117 12.09 -15.51 4.40
N ARG A 118 12.40 -15.14 5.65
CA ARG A 118 13.75 -15.32 6.23
C ARG A 118 13.96 -16.62 7.00
N THR A 119 12.87 -17.25 7.42
CA THR A 119 12.86 -18.46 8.25
C THR A 119 11.92 -19.50 7.65
N ASP A 120 12.04 -20.75 8.10
CA ASP A 120 11.07 -21.81 7.78
C ASP A 120 9.93 -21.90 8.81
N SER A 121 9.92 -21.01 9.79
CA SER A 121 8.87 -20.91 10.79
C SER A 121 7.51 -20.60 10.14
N PRO A 122 6.39 -20.95 10.79
CA PRO A 122 5.06 -20.54 10.35
C PRO A 122 4.95 -19.01 10.21
N TYR A 123 4.29 -18.58 9.13
CA TYR A 123 4.03 -17.16 8.85
C TYR A 123 2.58 -16.82 9.10
N SER A 124 2.34 -15.63 9.65
CA SER A 124 1.05 -14.95 9.63
C SER A 124 1.06 -13.78 8.67
N LEU A 125 -0.07 -13.56 8.00
CA LEU A 125 -0.30 -12.45 7.09
C LEU A 125 -1.06 -11.35 7.82
N HIS A 126 -0.51 -10.14 7.84
CA HIS A 126 -1.11 -8.97 8.50
C HIS A 126 -1.38 -7.89 7.47
N ILE A 127 -2.63 -7.45 7.36
CA ILE A 127 -3.04 -6.47 6.36
C ILE A 127 -3.68 -5.28 7.04
N PHE A 128 -3.07 -4.12 6.88
CA PHE A 128 -3.55 -2.85 7.42
C PHE A 128 -4.27 -2.09 6.32
N CYS A 129 -5.41 -1.49 6.63
CA CYS A 129 -6.09 -0.55 5.75
C CYS A 129 -6.31 0.80 6.42
N ASP A 130 -6.40 1.82 5.58
CA ASP A 130 -6.75 3.17 5.99
C ASP A 130 -7.42 3.93 4.82
N ALA A 131 -8.14 5.00 5.15
CA ALA A 131 -8.73 5.90 4.20
C ALA A 131 -8.68 7.36 4.65
N SER A 132 -8.36 8.22 3.69
CA SER A 132 -8.46 9.67 3.79
C SER A 132 -9.49 10.19 2.78
N ARG A 133 -9.80 11.49 2.86
CA ARG A 133 -10.67 12.16 1.87
C ARG A 133 -10.12 12.10 0.44
N ALA A 134 -8.81 11.92 0.27
CA ALA A 134 -8.15 11.95 -1.03
C ALA A 134 -7.87 10.54 -1.59
N ALA A 135 -7.59 9.57 -0.74
CA ALA A 135 -7.25 8.22 -1.15
C ALA A 135 -7.51 7.21 -0.04
N TYR A 136 -7.66 5.95 -0.41
CA TYR A 136 -7.73 4.82 0.52
C TYR A 136 -6.80 3.71 0.05
N GLY A 137 -6.39 2.85 0.97
CA GLY A 137 -5.74 1.63 0.56
C GLY A 137 -5.34 0.70 1.68
N ALA A 138 -4.48 -0.25 1.33
CA ALA A 138 -4.06 -1.31 2.22
C ALA A 138 -2.62 -1.75 1.95
N VAL A 139 -1.97 -2.25 2.99
CA VAL A 139 -0.61 -2.79 2.98
C VAL A 139 -0.53 -4.10 3.75
N ALA A 140 0.15 -5.08 3.17
CA ALA A 140 0.28 -6.43 3.66
C ALA A 140 1.73 -6.72 4.08
N TYR A 141 1.86 -7.38 5.22
CA TYR A 141 3.11 -7.82 5.82
C TYR A 141 3.07 -9.30 6.16
N PHE A 142 4.20 -9.97 6.00
CA PHE A 142 4.46 -11.23 6.67
C PHE A 142 5.06 -10.99 8.04
N ARG A 143 4.65 -11.83 8.99
CA ARG A 143 5.21 -11.89 10.34
C ARG A 143 5.50 -13.35 10.70
N SER A 144 6.69 -13.62 11.22
CA SER A 144 7.12 -14.93 11.70
C SER A 144 8.02 -14.75 12.91
N ASP A 145 8.15 -15.78 13.74
CA ASP A 145 9.18 -15.81 14.77
C ASP A 145 10.39 -16.61 14.29
N ASP A 146 11.60 -16.18 14.62
CA ASP A 146 12.79 -17.00 14.46
C ASP A 146 12.84 -18.13 15.50
N VAL A 147 13.87 -18.98 15.44
CA VAL A 147 14.06 -20.10 16.38
C VAL A 147 14.21 -19.61 17.83
N GLY A 148 14.68 -18.37 18.03
CA GLY A 148 14.80 -17.71 19.34
C GLY A 148 13.55 -16.97 19.80
N GLY A 149 12.46 -17.01 19.02
CA GLY A 149 11.22 -16.28 19.33
C GLY A 149 11.26 -14.79 18.98
N ASN A 150 12.27 -14.32 18.24
CA ASN A 150 12.31 -12.92 17.80
C ASN A 150 11.40 -12.73 16.58
N PRO A 151 10.52 -11.72 16.60
CA PRO A 151 9.62 -11.46 15.50
C PRO A 151 10.37 -10.85 14.32
N HIS A 152 10.12 -11.40 13.14
CA HIS A 152 10.56 -10.87 11.85
C HIS A 152 9.34 -10.43 11.04
N VAL A 153 9.42 -9.22 10.49
CA VAL A 153 8.34 -8.61 9.71
C VAL A 153 8.88 -8.14 8.37
N SER A 154 8.15 -8.45 7.29
CA SER A 154 8.52 -8.07 5.94
C SER A 154 7.34 -7.54 5.15
N PHE A 155 7.52 -6.42 4.46
CA PHE A 155 6.58 -5.94 3.45
C PHE A 155 6.36 -6.97 2.36
N LEU A 156 5.11 -7.16 1.95
CA LEU A 156 4.76 -8.08 0.88
C LEU A 156 4.09 -7.37 -0.29
N MET A 157 3.05 -6.57 -0.03
CA MET A 157 2.26 -5.95 -1.08
C MET A 157 1.47 -4.77 -0.53
N ALA A 158 1.32 -3.70 -1.32
CA ALA A 158 0.38 -2.63 -1.02
C ALA A 158 -0.44 -2.26 -2.27
N ARG A 159 -1.62 -1.69 -2.02
CA ARG A 159 -2.44 -1.07 -3.05
C ARG A 159 -3.05 0.21 -2.51
N ALA A 160 -3.04 1.23 -3.35
CA ALA A 160 -3.71 2.50 -3.10
C ALA A 160 -4.70 2.80 -4.21
N LYS A 161 -5.78 3.51 -3.88
CA LYS A 161 -6.74 4.05 -4.84
C LYS A 161 -7.10 5.47 -4.45
N VAL A 162 -7.22 6.33 -5.44
CA VAL A 162 -7.73 7.69 -5.26
C VAL A 162 -9.21 7.59 -4.90
N ALA A 163 -9.66 8.41 -3.95
CA ALA A 163 -11.06 8.49 -3.58
C ALA A 163 -11.92 8.84 -4.81
N PRO A 164 -13.13 8.28 -4.96
CA PRO A 164 -13.99 8.60 -6.09
C PRO A 164 -14.36 10.09 -6.13
N LEU A 165 -14.62 10.64 -7.32
CA LEU A 165 -15.09 12.01 -7.50
C LEU A 165 -16.46 12.25 -6.86
N ARG A 166 -17.32 11.22 -6.86
CA ARG A 166 -18.56 11.27 -6.08
C ARG A 166 -18.17 11.32 -4.61
N HIS A 167 -18.56 12.39 -3.93
CA HIS A 167 -18.31 12.54 -2.51
C HIS A 167 -18.87 11.35 -1.74
N LEU A 168 -17.96 10.61 -1.13
CA LEU A 168 -18.26 9.58 -0.15
C LEU A 168 -17.88 10.13 1.23
N THR A 169 -18.65 9.76 2.24
CA THR A 169 -18.29 10.03 3.63
C THR A 169 -17.02 9.26 4.01
N ILE A 170 -16.31 9.74 5.04
CA ILE A 170 -15.09 9.08 5.53
C ILE A 170 -15.37 7.61 5.90
N PRO A 171 -16.44 7.26 6.64
CA PRO A 171 -16.79 5.86 6.92
C PRO A 171 -16.92 4.97 5.68
N ARG A 172 -17.50 5.50 4.59
CA ARG A 172 -17.62 4.75 3.33
C ARG A 172 -16.27 4.52 2.67
N LEU A 173 -15.36 5.48 2.76
CA LEU A 173 -13.99 5.35 2.26
C LEU A 173 -13.19 4.36 3.10
N GLU A 174 -13.35 4.36 4.42
CA GLU A 174 -12.75 3.39 5.34
C GLU A 174 -13.20 1.95 5.00
N LEU A 175 -14.50 1.75 4.73
CA LEU A 175 -15.02 0.47 4.23
C LEU A 175 -14.42 0.09 2.86
N GLN A 176 -14.16 1.04 1.96
CA GLN A 176 -13.44 0.75 0.71
C GLN A 176 -11.99 0.33 0.96
N GLY A 177 -11.32 0.92 1.96
CA GLY A 177 -10.01 0.48 2.43
C GLY A 177 -10.05 -0.98 2.93
N ALA A 178 -11.03 -1.31 3.76
CA ALA A 178 -11.25 -2.67 4.26
C ALA A 178 -11.49 -3.69 3.14
N MET A 179 -12.34 -3.36 2.15
CA MET A 179 -12.51 -4.20 0.97
C MET A 179 -11.24 -4.37 0.14
N LEU A 180 -10.41 -3.33 0.04
CA LEU A 180 -9.15 -3.45 -0.69
C LEU A 180 -8.20 -4.41 0.04
N ALA A 181 -8.19 -4.38 1.38
CA ALA A 181 -7.43 -5.33 2.18
C ALA A 181 -7.86 -6.78 1.93
N THR A 182 -9.16 -7.09 1.90
CA THR A 182 -9.65 -8.46 1.64
C THR A 182 -9.26 -8.96 0.25
N ARG A 183 -9.29 -8.07 -0.76
CA ARG A 183 -8.88 -8.42 -2.13
C ARG A 183 -7.39 -8.70 -2.23
N ILE A 184 -6.55 -7.89 -1.58
CA ILE A 184 -5.11 -8.15 -1.50
C ILE A 184 -4.86 -9.49 -0.78
N ALA A 185 -5.54 -9.73 0.34
CA ALA A 185 -5.44 -10.99 1.08
C ALA A 185 -5.76 -12.20 0.20
N SER A 186 -6.86 -12.13 -0.55
CA SER A 186 -7.31 -13.20 -1.44
C SER A 186 -6.26 -13.55 -2.50
N VAL A 187 -5.64 -12.53 -3.10
CA VAL A 187 -4.53 -12.72 -4.04
C VAL A 187 -3.36 -13.40 -3.34
N ILE A 188 -2.89 -12.86 -2.22
CA ILE A 188 -1.72 -13.38 -1.51
C ILE A 188 -1.92 -14.82 -1.04
N VAL A 189 -3.07 -15.10 -0.40
CA VAL A 189 -3.42 -16.44 0.10
C VAL A 189 -3.46 -17.45 -1.03
N ARG A 190 -4.03 -17.08 -2.19
CA ARG A 190 -4.08 -17.94 -3.37
C ARG A 190 -2.70 -18.18 -3.96
N GLU A 191 -1.95 -17.12 -4.28
CA GLU A 191 -0.65 -17.24 -4.97
C GLU A 191 0.40 -17.91 -4.09
N LEU A 192 0.38 -17.68 -2.78
CA LEU A 192 1.34 -18.25 -1.83
C LEU A 192 0.81 -19.50 -1.11
N ARG A 193 -0.38 -19.98 -1.48
CA ARG A 193 -1.02 -21.20 -0.94
C ARG A 193 -1.07 -21.21 0.60
N LEU A 194 -1.40 -20.07 1.19
CA LEU A 194 -1.50 -19.92 2.65
C LEU A 194 -2.82 -20.46 3.17
N LYS A 195 -2.88 -20.71 4.48
CA LYS A 195 -4.15 -21.02 5.15
C LYS A 195 -4.90 -19.71 5.40
N SER A 196 -6.21 -19.69 5.14
CA SER A 196 -7.04 -18.49 5.40
C SER A 196 -6.99 -18.03 6.85
N ASP A 197 -6.84 -18.97 7.79
CA ASP A 197 -6.83 -18.70 9.23
C ASP A 197 -5.55 -18.01 9.72
N SER A 198 -4.50 -17.95 8.90
CA SER A 198 -3.27 -17.23 9.24
C SER A 198 -3.31 -15.74 8.88
N VAL A 199 -4.47 -15.21 8.47
CA VAL A 199 -4.63 -13.81 8.06
C VAL A 199 -5.27 -12.99 9.18
N THR A 200 -4.71 -11.81 9.46
CA THR A 200 -5.26 -10.80 10.38
C THR A 200 -5.38 -9.47 9.65
N PHE A 201 -6.55 -8.84 9.76
CA PHE A 201 -6.85 -7.52 9.19
C PHE A 201 -6.83 -6.46 10.28
N TRP A 202 -6.32 -5.28 9.96
CA TRP A 202 -6.14 -4.17 10.88
C TRP A 202 -6.73 -2.90 10.30
N THR A 203 -7.50 -2.20 11.12
CA THR A 203 -8.06 -0.88 10.80
C THR A 203 -8.09 -0.03 12.06
N ASP A 204 -7.88 1.28 11.93
CA ASP A 204 -8.08 2.27 12.98
C ASP A 204 -9.51 2.83 13.00
N SER A 205 -10.36 2.42 12.06
CA SER A 205 -11.76 2.80 12.03
C SER A 205 -12.61 1.90 12.94
N ALA A 206 -13.05 2.46 14.07
CA ALA A 206 -14.08 1.83 14.90
C ALA A 206 -15.39 1.61 14.12
N VAL A 207 -15.70 2.51 13.17
CA VAL A 207 -16.89 2.43 12.32
C VAL A 207 -16.88 1.16 11.46
N VAL A 208 -15.75 0.85 10.84
CA VAL A 208 -15.57 -0.37 10.05
C VAL A 208 -15.75 -1.60 10.94
N LEU A 209 -15.08 -1.64 12.10
CA LEU A 209 -15.19 -2.77 13.02
C LEU A 209 -16.62 -2.97 13.54
N HIS A 210 -17.32 -1.88 13.87
CA HIS A 210 -18.71 -1.94 14.29
C HIS A 210 -19.63 -2.44 13.17
N SER A 211 -19.42 -1.92 11.95
CA SER A 211 -20.20 -2.32 10.76
C SER A 211 -20.04 -3.81 10.46
N LEU A 212 -18.83 -4.36 10.58
CA LEU A 212 -18.56 -5.79 10.37
C LEU A 212 -19.16 -6.70 11.45
N ASN A 213 -19.33 -6.19 12.68
CA ASN A 213 -19.98 -6.94 13.77
C ASN A 213 -21.51 -6.82 13.76
N THR A 214 -22.06 -5.87 13.01
CA THR A 214 -23.50 -5.62 13.02
C THR A 214 -24.23 -6.68 12.20
N THR A 215 -25.03 -7.52 12.87
CA THR A 215 -25.90 -8.51 12.20
C THR A 215 -27.35 -8.01 12.22
N GLY A 216 -28.03 -8.00 11.07
CA GLY A 216 -29.48 -7.81 11.01
C GLY A 216 -30.03 -6.37 11.16
N ARG A 217 -29.19 -5.32 11.10
CA ARG A 217 -29.68 -3.93 10.98
C ARG A 217 -29.79 -3.52 9.50
N ARG A 218 -30.78 -2.69 9.17
CA ARG A 218 -30.91 -2.04 7.85
C ARG A 218 -29.74 -1.06 7.67
N LEU A 219 -28.65 -1.53 7.07
CA LEU A 219 -27.57 -0.68 6.57
C LEU A 219 -28.03 -0.05 5.25
N CYS A 220 -27.53 1.14 4.90
CA CYS A 220 -27.80 1.69 3.58
C CYS A 220 -27.18 0.77 2.51
N THR A 221 -27.80 0.69 1.33
CA THR A 221 -27.46 -0.31 0.29
C THR A 221 -25.98 -0.27 -0.13
N PHE A 222 -25.33 0.88 -0.04
CA PHE A 222 -23.88 0.97 -0.25
C PHE A 222 -23.12 0.18 0.80
N VAL A 223 -23.35 0.47 2.08
CA VAL A 223 -22.67 -0.19 3.19
C VAL A 223 -23.01 -1.69 3.22
N GLU A 224 -24.29 -2.03 3.06
CA GLU A 224 -24.75 -3.43 3.05
C GLU A 224 -24.05 -4.28 1.98
N ASN A 225 -23.99 -3.80 0.73
CA ASN A 225 -23.33 -4.52 -0.36
C ASN A 225 -21.82 -4.75 -0.15
N ARG A 226 -21.15 -3.92 0.65
CA ARG A 226 -19.71 -4.02 0.91
C ARG A 226 -19.42 -4.80 2.19
N VAL A 227 -20.27 -4.63 3.19
CA VAL A 227 -20.28 -5.39 4.44
C VAL A 227 -20.77 -6.81 4.23
N SER A 228 -21.47 -7.14 3.14
CA SER A 228 -21.74 -8.54 2.75
C SER A 228 -20.55 -9.21 2.05
N GLU A 229 -19.82 -8.51 1.17
CA GLU A 229 -18.68 -9.07 0.43
C GLU A 229 -17.48 -9.40 1.35
N ILE A 230 -17.26 -8.63 2.43
CA ILE A 230 -16.11 -8.83 3.32
C ILE A 230 -16.22 -10.13 4.15
N PRO A 231 -17.33 -10.42 4.85
CA PRO A 231 -17.53 -11.66 5.61
C PRO A 231 -17.64 -12.92 4.74
N ASP A 232 -18.04 -12.79 3.47
CA ASP A 232 -18.03 -13.93 2.53
C ASP A 232 -16.59 -14.45 2.28
N VAL A 233 -15.59 -13.59 2.49
CA VAL A 233 -14.18 -13.88 2.20
C VAL A 233 -13.33 -13.96 3.48
N THR A 234 -13.80 -13.43 4.60
CA THR A 234 -13.05 -13.30 5.86
C THR A 234 -13.93 -13.62 7.07
N LYS A 235 -13.34 -14.05 8.18
CA LYS A 235 -14.05 -14.19 9.46
C LYS A 235 -13.97 -12.87 10.24
N ILE A 236 -15.06 -12.46 10.88
CA ILE A 236 -15.09 -11.26 11.74
C ILE A 236 -13.99 -11.32 12.81
N SER A 237 -13.67 -12.50 13.34
CA SER A 237 -12.60 -12.72 14.30
C SER A 237 -11.19 -12.40 13.80
N GLN A 238 -11.00 -12.25 12.49
CA GLN A 238 -9.72 -11.86 11.89
C GLN A 238 -9.50 -10.34 11.87
N TRP A 239 -10.55 -9.55 12.12
CA TRP A 239 -10.48 -8.09 12.12
C TRP A 239 -10.13 -7.56 13.50
N ARG A 240 -9.09 -6.72 13.55
CA ARG A 240 -8.58 -6.10 14.77
C ARG A 240 -8.45 -4.59 14.61
N PHE A 241 -8.49 -3.91 15.75
CA PHE A 241 -8.20 -2.49 15.82
C PHE A 241 -6.69 -2.26 15.80
N ALA A 242 -6.22 -1.28 15.03
CA ALA A 242 -4.86 -0.76 15.13
C ALA A 242 -4.94 0.72 15.51
N PRO A 243 -4.18 1.21 16.52
CA PRO A 243 -4.09 2.63 16.78
C PRO A 243 -3.56 3.38 15.55
N GLY A 244 -4.14 4.53 15.19
CA GLY A 244 -3.75 5.25 13.96
C GLY A 244 -2.25 5.58 13.86
N LYS A 245 -1.57 5.86 14.97
CA LYS A 245 -0.10 6.06 14.99
C LYS A 245 0.71 4.81 14.66
N GLU A 246 0.13 3.63 14.87
CA GLU A 246 0.71 2.33 14.55
C GLU A 246 0.13 1.75 13.24
N ASN A 247 -0.70 2.51 12.51
CA ASN A 247 -1.29 2.10 11.23
C ASN A 247 -0.39 2.54 10.06
N PRO A 248 0.38 1.63 9.43
CA PRO A 248 1.24 1.97 8.29
C PRO A 248 0.44 2.37 7.04
N ALA A 249 -0.85 2.03 6.94
CA ALA A 249 -1.69 2.40 5.82
C ALA A 249 -1.99 3.92 5.76
N ASP A 250 -1.82 4.66 6.87
CA ASP A 250 -1.95 6.13 6.91
C ASP A 250 -0.91 6.82 6.01
N VAL A 251 0.31 6.30 5.97
CA VAL A 251 1.37 6.77 5.07
C VAL A 251 0.92 6.65 3.61
N LEU A 252 0.18 5.58 3.29
CA LEU A 252 -0.34 5.32 1.96
C LEU A 252 -1.56 6.19 1.61
N SER A 253 -2.50 6.39 2.54
CA SER A 253 -3.73 7.16 2.28
C SER A 253 -3.48 8.67 2.17
N ARG A 254 -2.43 9.19 2.83
CA ARG A 254 -2.01 10.61 2.80
C ARG A 254 -0.91 10.89 1.78
N GLY A 255 -0.08 9.90 1.50
CA GLY A 255 1.09 10.01 0.64
C GLY A 255 2.31 10.60 1.35
N ILE A 256 3.49 10.35 0.78
CA ILE A 256 4.77 10.73 1.40
C ILE A 256 5.85 11.11 0.37
N ASN A 257 6.84 11.88 0.83
CA ASN A 257 8.07 12.09 0.08
C ASN A 257 8.89 10.78 0.01
N PRO A 258 9.36 10.35 -1.18
CA PRO A 258 10.21 9.16 -1.34
C PRO A 258 11.37 9.07 -0.34
N ARG A 259 12.09 10.18 -0.11
CA ARG A 259 13.23 10.20 0.83
C ARG A 259 12.85 9.82 2.25
N ARG A 260 11.62 10.11 2.65
CA ARG A 260 11.12 9.86 4.00
C ARG A 260 10.54 8.46 4.15
N LEU A 261 10.31 7.73 3.06
CA LEU A 261 9.72 6.39 3.11
C LEU A 261 10.58 5.43 3.95
N LYS A 262 11.92 5.55 3.83
CA LYS A 262 12.89 4.80 4.65
C LYS A 262 12.89 5.17 6.13
N ASP A 263 12.44 6.39 6.46
CA ASP A 263 12.37 6.88 7.85
C ASP A 263 11.07 6.44 8.53
N THR A 264 10.18 5.74 7.82
CA THR A 264 8.93 5.19 8.33
C THR A 264 9.02 3.68 8.51
N HIS A 265 8.01 3.12 9.17
CA HIS A 265 7.81 1.68 9.31
C HIS A 265 7.25 1.00 8.05
N TRP A 266 7.23 1.68 6.89
CA TRP A 266 6.59 1.18 5.67
C TRP A 266 7.11 -0.18 5.23
N PHE A 267 8.43 -0.40 5.23
CA PHE A 267 9.02 -1.66 4.79
C PHE A 267 9.23 -2.67 5.92
N SER A 268 9.50 -2.21 7.14
CA SER A 268 9.72 -3.05 8.31
C SER A 268 8.42 -3.51 8.99
N GLY A 269 7.29 -2.91 8.63
CA GLY A 269 6.04 -3.03 9.37
C GLY A 269 6.05 -2.26 10.69
N PRO A 270 4.87 -2.02 11.27
CA PRO A 270 4.73 -1.25 12.49
C PRO A 270 5.28 -2.01 13.71
N ALA A 271 5.75 -1.27 14.71
CA ALA A 271 6.27 -1.83 15.96
C ALA A 271 5.27 -2.79 16.64
N LEU A 272 3.98 -2.58 16.39
CA LEU A 272 2.90 -3.48 16.80
C LEU A 272 3.18 -4.95 16.49
N LEU A 273 3.62 -5.26 15.26
CA LEU A 273 3.86 -6.63 14.82
C LEU A 273 5.12 -7.25 15.44
N GLY A 274 6.00 -6.41 16.00
CA GLY A 274 7.16 -6.84 16.78
C GLY A 274 6.84 -7.17 18.24
N ARG A 275 5.60 -7.02 18.69
CA ARG A 275 5.16 -7.41 20.04
C ARG A 275 4.59 -8.84 20.02
N CYS A 276 4.57 -9.50 21.18
CA CYS A 276 3.85 -10.77 21.35
C CYS A 276 2.35 -10.56 20.99
N PRO A 277 1.70 -11.51 20.30
CA PRO A 277 0.29 -11.40 19.92
C PRO A 277 -0.69 -11.09 21.06
N GLU A 278 -0.33 -11.45 22.29
CA GLU A 278 -1.10 -11.19 23.52
C GLU A 278 -1.17 -9.70 23.87
N TYR A 279 -0.16 -8.92 23.47
CA TYR A 279 -0.07 -7.47 23.71
C TYR A 279 -0.61 -6.65 22.54
N TRP A 280 -1.17 -7.30 21.52
CA TRP A 280 -1.85 -6.58 20.46
C TRP A 280 -3.15 -5.95 20.97
N PRO A 281 -3.51 -4.75 20.49
CA PRO A 281 -4.70 -4.05 20.90
C PRO A 281 -5.94 -4.89 20.58
N ASN A 282 -6.84 -4.98 21.56
CA ASN A 282 -8.10 -5.69 21.48
C ASN A 282 -9.25 -4.69 21.51
N LYS A 283 -10.01 -4.62 20.40
CA LYS A 283 -11.20 -3.75 20.15
C LYS A 283 -11.00 -2.24 20.42
N PRO A 284 -11.72 -1.36 19.73
CA PRO A 284 -11.84 0.03 20.17
C PRO A 284 -12.61 0.05 21.51
N PHE A 285 -12.25 0.98 22.39
CA PHE A 285 -13.02 1.24 23.62
C PHE A 285 -14.52 1.37 23.28
N GLU A 286 -15.37 0.72 24.08
CA GLU A 286 -16.83 0.86 23.98
C GLU A 286 -17.21 2.35 23.96
N ASN A 287 -18.09 2.75 23.03
CA ASN A 287 -18.88 4.01 22.99
C ASN A 287 -18.75 4.93 21.75
N GLU A 288 -18.69 4.39 20.53
CA GLU A 288 -19.11 5.17 19.35
C GLU A 288 -20.24 4.45 18.62
N THR A 289 -21.48 4.78 18.98
CA THR A 289 -22.65 4.48 18.15
C THR A 289 -22.64 5.40 16.95
N VAL A 290 -22.10 4.92 15.83
CA VAL A 290 -22.21 5.60 14.53
C VAL A 290 -23.68 5.61 14.13
N THR A 291 -24.24 6.79 13.90
CA THR A 291 -25.64 6.91 13.48
C THR A 291 -25.77 6.57 12.00
N ALA A 292 -26.96 6.10 11.58
CA ALA A 292 -27.20 5.79 10.16
C ALA A 292 -26.97 7.02 9.25
N GLU A 293 -27.14 8.23 9.78
CA GLU A 293 -26.93 9.51 9.09
C GLU A 293 -25.44 9.75 8.74
N GLU A 294 -24.49 9.28 9.56
CA GLU A 294 -23.05 9.41 9.27
C GLU A 294 -22.57 8.45 8.16
N LEU A 295 -23.39 7.43 7.87
CA LEU A 295 -23.17 6.43 6.82
C LEU A 295 -23.89 6.76 5.50
N GLU A 296 -24.73 7.81 5.47
CA GLU A 296 -25.47 8.29 4.28
C GLU A 296 -24.67 9.29 3.41
#